data_AF-A0A4W3GHE3-F1
#
_entry.id   AF-A0A4W3GHE3-F1
#
_cell.length_a   1.000
_cell.length_b   1.000
_cell.length_c   1.000
_cell.angle_alpha   90.00
_cell.angle_beta   90.00
_cell.angle_gamma   90.00
#
_symmetry.space_group_name_H-M   'P 1'
#
loop_
_entity.id
_entity.type
_entity.pdbx_description
1 polymer ?
#
loop_
_entity_poly.entity_id
_entity_poly.type
_entity_poly.pdbx_seq_one_letter_code
_entity_poly.pdbx_strand_id
1 'polypeptide(L)'
;MLRNGNYLELSDKQYFTPFFSILDMLLITTNPYDFPFISQGEITVTSIDDQEELMATDEAIDVLGFTSDEKVGIYKLTGAVMHKGNLKFKQKQRE
;
A
#
# COMPACT_ATOMS: atom_id res chain seq x y z
N MET A 1 2.96 29.70 -37.35
CA MET A 1 2.38 30.45 -36.21
C MET A 1 1.99 29.43 -35.15
N LEU A 2 2.41 29.70 -33.91
CA LEU A 2 2.31 28.90 -32.68
C LEU A 2 0.86 28.45 -32.41
N ARG A 3 0.56 27.32 -31.77
CA ARG A 3 0.84 27.05 -30.34
C ARG A 3 1.06 25.56 -30.04
N ASN A 4 2.24 25.30 -29.49
CA ASN A 4 2.59 24.14 -28.70
C ASN A 4 1.83 24.20 -27.36
N GLY A 5 1.29 23.08 -26.89
CA GLY A 5 0.65 22.98 -25.58
C GLY A 5 0.33 21.54 -25.22
N ASN A 6 1.27 20.91 -24.50
CA ASN A 6 1.06 19.86 -23.52
C ASN A 6 0.81 18.41 -24.00
N TYR A 7 1.74 17.87 -24.80
CA TYR A 7 2.01 16.42 -24.82
C TYR A 7 2.95 15.97 -23.69
N LEU A 8 3.41 16.89 -22.84
CA LEU A 8 4.40 16.65 -21.77
C LEU A 8 3.78 16.41 -20.38
N GLU A 9 2.45 16.48 -20.20
CA GLU A 9 1.81 16.26 -18.87
C GLU A 9 1.34 14.81 -18.64
N LEU A 10 1.56 13.90 -19.58
CA LEU A 10 1.18 12.49 -19.44
C LEU A 10 2.31 11.60 -18.90
N SER A 11 3.57 12.02 -19.00
CA SER A 11 4.72 11.30 -18.44
C SER A 11 4.87 11.48 -16.92
N ASP A 12 4.39 12.59 -16.38
CA ASP A 12 4.57 12.92 -14.96
C ASP A 12 3.53 12.23 -14.04
N LYS A 13 2.53 11.56 -14.62
CA LYS A 13 1.53 10.78 -13.87
C LYS A 13 1.93 9.33 -13.61
N GLN A 14 3.09 8.89 -14.08
CA GLN A 14 3.54 7.51 -13.90
C GLN A 14 4.15 7.23 -12.51
N TYR A 15 4.42 8.27 -11.72
CA TYR A 15 4.99 8.18 -10.36
C TYR A 15 4.00 8.49 -9.25
N PHE A 16 2.77 8.89 -9.58
CA PHE A 16 1.72 9.05 -8.59
C PHE A 16 0.88 7.78 -8.61
N THR A 17 1.27 6.74 -7.86
CA THR A 17 0.26 5.78 -7.43
C THR A 17 -0.66 6.54 -6.47
N PRO A 18 -1.88 6.94 -6.86
CA PRO A 18 -2.76 7.61 -5.93
C PRO A 18 -2.96 6.66 -4.74
N PHE A 19 -2.98 7.17 -3.52
CA PHE A 19 -3.19 6.38 -2.28
C PHE A 19 -4.40 5.41 -2.40
N PHE A 20 -5.38 5.80 -3.22
CA PHE A 20 -6.54 4.99 -3.60
C PHE A 20 -6.19 3.67 -4.32
N SER A 21 -5.13 3.62 -5.15
CA SER A 21 -4.76 2.41 -5.90
C SER A 21 -4.10 1.33 -5.04
N ILE A 22 -3.42 1.72 -3.94
CA ILE A 22 -2.73 0.77 -3.07
C ILE A 22 -3.75 -0.07 -2.28
N LEU A 23 -4.75 0.57 -1.70
CA LEU A 23 -5.82 -0.11 -0.94
C LEU A 23 -6.59 -1.10 -1.81
N ASP A 24 -6.98 -0.68 -3.01
CA ASP A 24 -7.68 -1.52 -3.99
C ASP A 24 -6.80 -2.69 -4.46
N MET A 25 -5.51 -2.45 -4.72
CA MET A 25 -4.57 -3.50 -5.11
C MET A 25 -4.40 -4.57 -4.02
N LEU A 26 -4.46 -4.16 -2.75
CA LEU A 26 -4.25 -5.02 -1.58
C LEU A 26 -5.55 -5.65 -1.06
N LEU A 27 -6.71 -5.17 -1.53
CA LEU A 27 -8.03 -5.55 -1.04
C LEU A 27 -8.17 -5.34 0.48
N ILE A 28 -7.65 -4.21 0.99
CA ILE A 28 -7.70 -3.85 2.42
C ILE A 28 -8.55 -2.60 2.64
N THR A 29 -9.02 -2.43 3.87
CA THR A 29 -9.70 -1.21 4.32
C THR A 29 -8.70 -0.22 4.90
N THR A 30 -9.15 1.01 5.17
CA THR A 30 -8.36 2.02 5.89
C THR A 30 -8.42 1.86 7.41
N ASN A 31 -9.25 0.95 7.93
CA ASN A 31 -9.38 0.74 9.36
C ASN A 31 -8.43 -0.36 9.83
N PRO A 32 -7.36 -0.04 10.57
CA PRO A 32 -6.38 -1.04 10.99
C PRO A 32 -6.94 -2.06 11.97
N TYR A 33 -8.03 -1.74 12.69
CA TYR A 33 -8.72 -2.69 13.57
C TYR A 33 -9.39 -3.85 12.83
N ASP A 34 -9.51 -3.78 11.51
CA ASP A 34 -9.96 -4.91 10.69
C ASP A 34 -8.89 -6.00 10.55
N PHE A 35 -7.67 -5.78 11.06
CA PHE A 35 -6.51 -6.66 10.91
C PHE A 35 -5.78 -6.94 12.25
N PRO A 36 -6.08 -8.06 12.94
CA PRO A 36 -5.58 -8.38 14.28
C PRO A 36 -4.06 -8.45 14.42
N PHE A 37 -3.32 -8.71 13.35
CA PHE A 37 -1.86 -8.76 13.41
C PHE A 37 -1.22 -7.39 13.62
N ILE A 38 -1.91 -6.30 13.24
CA ILE A 38 -1.38 -4.93 13.37
C ILE A 38 -2.13 -4.09 14.40
N SER A 39 -3.17 -4.65 15.04
CA SER A 39 -4.09 -3.87 15.90
C SER A 39 -4.15 -4.34 17.36
N GLN A 40 -3.09 -4.98 17.85
CA GLN A 40 -2.99 -5.42 19.26
C GLN A 40 -2.46 -4.33 20.20
N GLY A 41 -1.93 -3.24 19.65
CA GLY A 41 -1.37 -2.12 20.40
C GLY A 41 -1.82 -0.78 19.84
N GLU A 42 -0.95 0.22 19.97
CA GLU A 42 -1.22 1.57 19.46
C GLU A 42 -1.21 1.60 17.93
N ILE A 43 -2.19 2.32 17.37
CA ILE A 43 -2.39 2.45 15.93
C ILE A 43 -1.76 3.73 15.37
N THR A 44 -1.77 4.80 16.16
CA THR A 44 -1.33 6.13 15.74
C THR A 44 -0.37 6.69 16.77
N VAL A 45 0.68 7.38 16.32
CA VAL A 45 1.64 8.06 17.19
C VAL A 45 1.63 9.55 16.87
N THR A 46 1.38 10.41 17.85
CA THR A 46 1.16 11.86 17.64
C THR A 46 2.29 12.58 16.89
N SER A 47 3.51 12.09 16.99
CA SER A 47 4.69 12.69 16.35
C SER A 47 4.98 12.16 14.95
N ILE A 48 4.12 11.30 14.38
CA ILE A 48 4.35 10.62 13.10
C ILE A 48 3.16 10.90 12.17
N ASP A 49 3.45 11.27 10.92
CA ASP A 49 2.48 11.34 9.84
C ASP A 49 2.67 10.15 8.89
N ASP A 50 1.83 9.13 9.04
CA ASP A 50 1.93 7.89 8.25
C ASP A 50 1.73 8.12 6.74
N GLN A 51 1.08 9.21 6.33
CA GLN A 51 0.92 9.53 4.91
C GLN A 51 2.23 10.05 4.31
N GLU A 52 2.91 10.95 5.01
CA GLU A 52 4.22 11.45 4.58
C GLU A 52 5.26 10.34 4.58
N GLU A 53 5.28 9.50 5.62
CA GLU A 53 6.21 8.38 5.74
C GLU A 53 5.99 7.31 4.66
N LEU A 54 4.74 7.05 4.25
CA LEU A 54 4.47 6.14 3.14
C LEU A 54 5.04 6.68 1.82
N MET A 55 4.88 7.98 1.55
CA MET A 55 5.42 8.60 0.34
C MET A 55 6.95 8.58 0.33
N ALA A 56 7.58 8.91 1.47
CA ALA A 56 9.03 8.87 1.61
C ALA A 56 9.58 7.44 1.41
N THR A 57 8.87 6.43 1.96
CA THR A 57 9.23 5.02 1.77
C THR A 57 9.11 4.60 0.31
N ASP A 58 8.04 5.01 -0.37
CA ASP A 58 7.81 4.68 -1.78
C ASP A 58 8.88 5.29 -2.70
N GLU A 59 9.26 6.55 -2.44
CA GLU A 59 10.35 7.24 -3.14
C GLU A 59 11.69 6.56 -2.86
N ALA A 60 11.98 6.19 -1.61
CA ALA A 60 13.21 5.52 -1.25
C ALA A 60 13.38 4.18 -2.00
N ILE A 61 12.30 3.42 -2.18
CA ILE A 61 12.31 2.18 -2.97
C ILE A 61 12.72 2.45 -4.42
N ASP A 62 12.21 3.53 -5.03
CA ASP A 62 12.59 3.93 -6.40
C ASP A 62 14.05 4.38 -6.48
N VAL A 63 14.51 5.20 -5.52
CA VAL A 63 15.90 5.69 -5.45
C VAL A 63 16.89 4.53 -5.31
N LEU A 64 16.52 3.47 -4.59
CA LEU A 64 17.32 2.26 -4.44
C LEU A 64 17.33 1.37 -5.70
N GLY A 65 16.54 1.70 -6.72
CA GLY A 65 16.57 1.05 -8.03
C GLY A 65 15.70 -0.21 -8.13
N PHE A 66 14.72 -0.39 -7.24
CA PHE A 66 13.74 -1.45 -7.38
C PHE A 66 12.85 -1.19 -8.59
N THR A 67 12.50 -2.25 -9.31
CA THR A 67 11.52 -2.18 -10.38
C THR A 67 10.11 -1.99 -9.83
N SER A 68 9.20 -1.47 -10.65
CA SER A 68 7.79 -1.31 -10.25
C SER A 68 7.14 -2.65 -9.88
N ASP A 69 7.52 -3.74 -10.54
CA ASP A 69 7.00 -5.08 -10.23
C ASP A 69 7.48 -5.58 -8.86
N GLU A 70 8.74 -5.34 -8.51
CA GLU A 70 9.28 -5.68 -7.18
C GLU A 70 8.60 -4.85 -6.09
N LYS A 71 8.45 -3.53 -6.31
CA LYS A 71 7.72 -2.64 -5.39
C LYS A 71 6.28 -3.11 -5.18
N VAL A 72 5.55 -3.42 -6.25
CA VAL A 72 4.20 -4.00 -6.16
C VAL A 72 4.21 -5.35 -5.42
N GLY A 73 5.22 -6.18 -5.65
CA GLY A 73 5.43 -7.43 -4.92
C GLY A 73 5.58 -7.23 -3.41
N ILE A 74 6.38 -6.24 -3.00
CA ILE A 74 6.57 -5.85 -1.58
C ILE A 74 5.22 -5.50 -0.96
N TYR A 75 4.47 -4.57 -1.56
CA TYR A 75 3.16 -4.19 -1.03
C TYR A 75 2.21 -5.39 -0.93
N LYS A 76 2.11 -6.21 -2.00
CA LYS A 76 1.23 -7.38 -2.01
C LYS A 76 1.55 -8.39 -0.92
N LEU A 77 2.84 -8.64 -0.65
CA LEU A 77 3.26 -9.53 0.43
C LEU A 77 2.89 -8.98 1.81
N THR A 78 3.07 -7.68 2.02
CA THR A 78 2.65 -7.01 3.27
C THR A 78 1.13 -7.14 3.49
N GLY A 79 0.32 -6.85 2.47
CA GLY A 79 -1.14 -7.03 2.54
C GLY A 79 -1.55 -8.49 2.75
N ALA A 80 -0.86 -9.45 2.12
CA ALA A 80 -1.12 -10.87 2.33
C ALA A 80 -0.87 -11.31 3.79
N VAL A 81 0.14 -10.75 4.46
CA VAL A 81 0.39 -10.99 5.89
C VAL A 81 -0.73 -10.43 6.76
N MET A 82 -1.26 -9.25 6.45
CA MET A 82 -2.42 -8.68 7.14
C MET A 82 -3.65 -9.60 7.00
N HIS A 83 -3.96 -10.04 5.79
CA HIS A 83 -5.06 -10.98 5.52
C HIS A 83 -4.88 -12.33 6.22
N LYS A 84 -3.65 -12.83 6.32
CA LYS A 84 -3.36 -14.09 7.02
C LYS A 84 -3.78 -14.04 8.49
N GLY A 85 -3.69 -12.88 9.13
CA GLY A 85 -4.16 -12.67 10.51
C GLY A 85 -5.69 -12.79 10.65
N ASN A 86 -6.43 -12.60 9.57
CA ASN A 86 -7.89 -12.69 9.54
C ASN A 86 -8.43 -14.11 9.29
N LEU A 87 -7.57 -15.07 8.93
CA LEU A 87 -8.00 -16.43 8.65
C LEU A 87 -8.57 -17.11 9.90
N LYS A 88 -9.84 -17.49 9.83
CA LYS A 88 -10.53 -18.24 10.88
C LYS A 88 -10.76 -19.67 10.44
N PHE A 89 -10.34 -20.61 11.27
CA PHE A 89 -10.50 -22.04 11.03
C PHE A 89 -11.48 -22.64 12.04
N LYS A 90 -12.29 -23.60 11.59
CA LYS A 90 -13.18 -24.37 12.46
C LYS A 90 -12.93 -25.85 12.25
N GLN A 91 -12.93 -26.62 13.34
CA GLN A 91 -12.82 -28.07 13.28
C GLN A 91 -14.15 -28.68 12.82
N LYS A 92 -14.10 -29.66 11.91
CA LYS A 92 -15.29 -30.46 11.55
C LYS A 92 -15.62 -31.42 12.70
N GLN A 93 -16.92 -31.63 13.00
CA GLN A 93 -17.35 -32.69 13.92
C GLN A 93 -16.83 -34.05 13.43
N ARG A 94 -16.32 -34.87 14.36
CA ARG A 94 -15.94 -36.26 14.06
C ARG A 94 -17.22 -37.06 13.85
N GLU A 95 -17.25 -37.85 12.78
CA GLU A 95 -18.28 -38.90 12.58
C GLU A 95 -18.18 -39.95 13.69
#